data_AF-A0A7W0LPE0-F1
#
_entry.id   AF-A0A7W0LPE0-F1
#
_cell.length_a   1.000
_cell.length_b   1.000
_cell.length_c   1.000
_cell.angle_alpha   90.00
_cell.angle_beta   90.00
_cell.angle_gamma   90.00
#
_symmetry.space_group_name_H-M   'P 1'
#
loop_
_entity.id
_entity.type
_entity.pdbx_description
1 polymer ?
#
loop_
_entity_poly.entity_id
_entity_poly.type
_entity_poly.pdbx_seq_one_letter_code
_entity_poly.pdbx_strand_id
1 'polypeptide(L)'
;MFDRIAGVYDVMNRVMTAGLDARWRERAADLAAVGQGDRALDVACGTGDLALELANRGAQVTGSDFSEEMLTRARAKQPAIEWQWADALALPYP
;
A
#
# COMPACT_ATOMS: atom_id res chain seq x y z
N MET A 1 9.46 0.44 -15.83
CA MET A 1 10.70 0.69 -15.04
C MET A 1 10.57 0.09 -13.64
N PHE A 2 9.48 0.40 -12.92
CA PHE A 2 9.19 -0.14 -11.59
C PHE A 2 9.00 -1.66 -11.52
N ASP A 3 8.39 -2.29 -12.53
CA ASP A 3 8.24 -3.76 -12.61
C ASP A 3 9.58 -4.50 -12.43
N ARG A 4 10.63 -4.09 -13.16
CA ARG A 4 11.96 -4.72 -13.06
C ARG A 4 12.63 -4.63 -11.69
N ILE A 5 12.23 -3.67 -10.85
CA ILE A 5 12.82 -3.45 -9.52
C ILE A 5 11.88 -3.85 -8.38
N ALA A 6 10.62 -4.17 -8.65
CA ALA A 6 9.62 -4.57 -7.65
C ALA A 6 10.10 -5.74 -6.77
N GLY A 7 10.87 -6.66 -7.36
CA GLY A 7 11.52 -7.77 -6.67
C GLY A 7 12.41 -7.39 -5.50
N VAL A 8 13.18 -6.31 -5.66
CA VAL A 8 14.29 -5.94 -4.78
C VAL A 8 13.97 -4.67 -4.01
N TYR A 9 12.98 -3.89 -4.44
CA TYR A 9 12.65 -2.58 -3.90
C TYR A 9 12.24 -2.63 -2.42
N ASP A 10 11.34 -3.54 -2.04
CA ASP A 10 10.92 -3.68 -0.64
C ASP A 10 12.08 -4.09 0.28
N VAL A 11 12.93 -5.00 -0.22
CA VAL A 11 14.13 -5.45 0.51
C VAL A 11 15.12 -4.32 0.65
N MET A 12 15.37 -3.56 -0.42
CA MET A 12 16.27 -2.42 -0.40
C MET A 12 15.76 -1.32 0.53
N ASN A 13 14.47 -0.97 0.48
CA ASN A 13 13.90 0.03 1.39
C ASN A 13 14.05 -0.38 2.84
N ARG A 14 13.76 -1.65 3.16
CA ARG A 14 13.90 -2.17 4.52
C ARG A 14 15.35 -2.17 5.00
N VAL A 15 16.31 -2.51 4.14
CA VAL A 15 17.74 -2.53 4.46
C VAL A 15 18.29 -1.11 4.58
N MET A 16 17.98 -0.21 3.64
CA MET A 16 18.46 1.18 3.64
C MET A 16 17.89 2.00 4.80
N THR A 17 16.66 1.74 5.21
CA THR A 17 16.03 2.41 6.37
C THR A 17 16.31 1.73 7.69
N ALA A 18 17.11 0.65 7.71
CA ALA A 18 17.31 -0.21 8.87
C ALA A 18 16.00 -0.65 9.56
N GLY A 19 14.92 -0.81 8.80
CA GLY A 19 13.59 -1.20 9.29
C GLY A 19 12.73 -0.07 9.86
N LEU A 20 13.13 1.20 9.72
CA LEU A 20 12.35 2.35 10.19
C LEU A 20 11.06 2.58 9.36
N ASP A 21 11.01 2.04 8.15
CA ASP A 21 9.85 2.08 7.26
C ASP A 21 8.57 1.55 7.94
N ALA A 22 8.67 0.52 8.78
CA ALA A 22 7.54 0.01 9.54
C ALA A 22 6.97 1.04 10.53
N ARG A 23 7.83 1.74 11.28
CA ARG A 23 7.40 2.78 12.24
C ARG A 23 6.81 4.00 11.54
N TRP A 24 7.32 4.33 10.36
CA TRP A 24 6.75 5.41 9.55
C TRP A 24 5.36 5.07 9.03
N ARG A 25 5.10 3.83 8.63
CA ARG A 25 3.75 3.37 8.23
C ARG A 25 2.77 3.39 9.38
N GLU A 26 3.15 2.87 10.54
CA GLU A 26 2.33 2.92 11.76
C GLU A 26 1.98 4.38 12.11
N ARG A 27 2.99 5.27 12.10
CA ARG A 27 2.77 6.70 12.38
C ARG A 27 1.90 7.38 11.32
N ALA A 28 2.06 7.02 10.04
CA ALA A 28 1.24 7.55 8.96
C ALA A 28 -0.23 7.13 9.15
N ALA A 29 -0.48 5.87 9.52
CA ALA A 29 -1.83 5.39 9.81
C ALA A 29 -2.42 6.05 11.09
N ASP A 30 -1.60 6.36 12.11
CA ASP A 30 -2.03 7.17 13.26
C ASP A 30 -2.48 8.56 12.84
N LEU A 31 -1.71 9.20 11.96
CA LEU A 31 -2.00 10.55 11.47
C LEU A 31 -3.22 10.57 10.54
N ALA A 32 -3.42 9.51 9.76
CA ALA A 32 -4.60 9.35 8.92
C ALA A 32 -5.89 9.23 9.74
N ALA A 33 -5.79 8.84 11.02
CA ALA A 33 -6.90 8.75 11.97
C ALA A 33 -8.07 7.90 11.46
N VAL A 34 -7.79 6.89 10.63
CA VAL A 34 -8.79 5.96 10.10
C VAL A 34 -9.21 4.96 11.17
N GLY A 35 -10.48 4.59 11.15
CA GLY A 35 -11.06 3.61 12.07
C GLY A 35 -12.09 2.71 11.40
N GLN A 36 -12.84 2.01 12.25
CA GLN A 36 -13.85 1.06 11.81
C GLN A 36 -14.96 1.73 10.99
N GLY A 37 -15.15 1.26 9.76
CA GLY A 37 -16.19 1.74 8.85
C GLY A 37 -15.76 2.90 7.96
N ASP A 38 -14.57 3.45 8.17
CA ASP A 38 -13.99 4.42 7.25
C ASP A 38 -13.58 3.75 5.94
N ARG A 39 -13.49 4.55 4.88
CA ARG A 39 -12.95 4.13 3.58
C ARG A 39 -11.63 4.84 3.35
N ALA A 40 -10.61 4.09 2.95
CA ALA A 40 -9.28 4.64 2.66
C ALA A 40 -8.81 4.22 1.26
N LEU A 41 -8.11 5.13 0.59
CA LEU A 41 -7.42 4.89 -0.67
C LEU A 41 -5.91 5.01 -0.42
N ASP A 42 -5.16 3.94 -0.67
CA ASP A 42 -3.70 3.94 -0.68
C ASP A 42 -3.22 4.07 -2.12
N VAL A 43 -2.62 5.22 -2.48
CA VAL A 43 -2.18 5.54 -3.84
C VAL A 43 -0.69 5.29 -3.98
N ALA A 44 -0.29 4.62 -5.07
CA ALA A 44 1.06 4.08 -5.25
C ALA A 44 1.42 3.12 -4.10
N CYS A 45 0.50 2.19 -3.82
CA CYS A 45 0.53 1.31 -2.63
C CYS A 45 1.67 0.28 -2.64
N GLY A 46 2.35 0.09 -3.78
CA GLY A 46 3.37 -0.94 -3.94
C GLY A 46 2.83 -2.32 -3.56
N THR A 47 3.53 -3.02 -2.67
CA THR A 47 3.13 -4.35 -2.18
C THR A 47 2.14 -4.32 -1.00
N GLY A 48 1.60 -3.14 -0.65
CA GLY A 48 0.42 -3.04 0.21
C GLY A 48 0.67 -2.94 1.71
N ASP A 49 1.88 -2.58 2.16
CA ASP A 49 2.18 -2.52 3.60
C ASP A 49 1.38 -1.45 4.35
N LEU A 50 1.21 -0.25 3.78
CA LEU A 50 0.42 0.82 4.41
C LEU A 50 -1.07 0.48 4.36
N ALA A 51 -1.58 0.07 3.20
CA ALA A 51 -2.95 -0.42 3.06
C ALA A 51 -3.32 -1.50 4.11
N LEU A 52 -2.43 -2.43 4.43
CA LEU A 52 -2.66 -3.40 5.51
C LEU A 52 -2.73 -2.76 6.89
N GLU A 53 -1.84 -1.82 7.19
CA GLU A 53 -1.88 -1.10 8.46
C GLU A 53 -3.20 -0.33 8.62
N LEU A 54 -3.68 0.31 7.56
CA LEU A 54 -4.99 0.98 7.55
C LEU A 54 -6.14 -0.02 7.73
N ALA A 55 -6.09 -1.18 7.06
CA ALA A 55 -7.10 -2.23 7.18
C ALA A 55 -7.14 -2.84 8.60
N ASN A 56 -5.98 -3.01 9.24
CA ASN A 56 -5.88 -3.49 10.64
C ASN A 56 -6.56 -2.55 11.64
N ARG A 57 -6.74 -1.27 11.28
CA ARG A 57 -7.49 -0.29 12.09
C ARG A 57 -9.00 -0.32 11.83
N GLY A 58 -9.46 -1.21 10.95
CA GLY A 58 -10.87 -1.41 10.63
C GLY A 58 -11.37 -0.62 9.43
N ALA A 59 -10.48 0.07 8.70
CA ALA A 59 -10.85 0.76 7.47
C ALA A 59 -11.09 -0.24 6.33
N GLN A 60 -12.03 0.09 5.44
CA GLN A 60 -12.19 -0.55 4.14
C GLN A 60 -11.21 0.10 3.17
N VAL A 61 -10.19 -0.65 2.78
CA VAL A 61 -9.07 -0.11 2.00
C VAL A 61 -9.14 -0.56 0.54
N THR A 62 -8.97 0.39 -0.37
CA THR A 62 -8.61 0.13 -1.77
C THR A 62 -7.16 0.56 -1.95
N GLY A 63 -6.29 -0.35 -2.38
CA GLY A 63 -4.91 -0.05 -2.77
C GLY A 63 -4.81 0.10 -4.29
N SER A 64 -4.09 1.12 -4.74
CA SER A 64 -3.89 1.40 -6.16
C SER A 64 -2.43 1.64 -6.52
N ASP A 65 -1.99 1.06 -7.64
CA ASP A 65 -0.63 1.24 -8.15
C ASP A 65 -0.61 1.16 -9.68
N PHE A 66 0.40 1.79 -10.29
CA PHE A 66 0.62 1.75 -11.73
C PHE A 66 1.37 0.47 -12.16
N SER A 67 1.98 -0.26 -11.22
CA SER A 67 2.67 -1.53 -11.46
C SER A 67 1.76 -2.73 -11.16
N GLU A 68 1.36 -3.46 -12.21
CA GLU A 68 0.62 -4.73 -12.04
C GLU A 68 1.45 -5.80 -11.32
N GLU A 69 2.78 -5.77 -11.44
CA GLU A 69 3.64 -6.70 -10.71
C GLU A 69 3.60 -6.44 -9.19
N MET A 70 3.56 -5.17 -8.77
CA MET A 70 3.37 -4.80 -7.37
C MET A 70 2.00 -5.25 -6.86
N LEU A 71 0.94 -4.97 -7.61
CA LEU A 71 -0.42 -5.40 -7.25
C LEU A 71 -0.56 -6.92 -7.21
N THR A 72 0.13 -7.66 -8.09
CA THR A 72 0.17 -9.12 -8.04
C THR A 72 0.74 -9.62 -6.71
N ARG A 73 1.80 -8.97 -6.21
CA ARG A 73 2.39 -9.29 -4.89
C ARG A 73 1.47 -8.88 -3.75
N ALA A 74 0.87 -7.69 -3.83
CA ALA A 74 -0.08 -7.19 -2.84
C ALA A 74 -1.29 -8.13 -2.70
N ARG A 75 -1.90 -8.55 -3.83
CA ARG A 75 -2.99 -9.54 -3.89
C ARG A 75 -2.59 -10.87 -3.26
N ALA A 76 -1.39 -11.37 -3.54
CA ALA A 76 -0.90 -12.62 -2.96
C ALA A 76 -0.66 -12.51 -1.45
N LYS A 77 -0.21 -11.36 -0.97
CA LYS A 77 0.07 -11.09 0.45
C LYS A 77 -1.21 -10.84 1.25
N GLN A 78 -2.18 -10.13 0.67
CA GLN A 78 -3.40 -9.63 1.33
C GLN A 78 -4.60 -9.76 0.39
N PRO A 79 -5.19 -10.96 0.27
CA PRO A 79 -6.30 -11.20 -0.66
C PRO A 79 -7.63 -10.53 -0.24
N ALA A 80 -7.72 -10.05 1.01
CA ALA A 80 -8.93 -9.42 1.54
C ALA A 80 -9.04 -7.92 1.24
N ILE A 81 -7.95 -7.28 0.81
CA ILE A 81 -7.93 -5.86 0.42
C ILE A 81 -8.23 -5.77 -1.08
N GLU A 82 -8.94 -4.71 -1.49
CA GLU A 82 -9.20 -4.45 -2.90
C GLU A 82 -7.97 -3.82 -3.56
N TRP A 83 -7.49 -4.40 -4.66
CA TRP A 83 -6.28 -3.96 -5.37
C TRP A 83 -6.56 -3.61 -6.83
N GLN A 84 -6.38 -2.35 -7.17
CA GLN A 84 -6.72 -1.82 -8.49
C GLN A 84 -5.51 -1.21 -9.19
N TRP A 85 -5.42 -1.42 -10.49
CA TRP A 85 -4.47 -0.65 -11.29
C TRP A 85 -5.02 0.75 -11.50
N ALA A 86 -4.21 1.77 -11.24
CA ALA A 86 -4.60 3.16 -11.47
C ALA A 86 -3.39 4.07 -11.76
N ASP A 87 -3.62 5.10 -12.56
CA ASP A 87 -2.71 6.23 -12.69
C ASP A 87 -3.04 7.28 -11.63
N ALA A 88 -2.06 7.60 -10.78
CA ALA A 88 -2.21 8.61 -9.74
C ALA A 88 -2.50 10.02 -10.30
N LEU A 89 -2.19 10.27 -11.58
CA LEU A 89 -2.49 11.53 -12.26
C LEU A 89 -3.91 11.59 -12.85
N ALA A 90 -4.62 10.46 -12.88
CA ALA A 90 -5.96 10.32 -13.45
C ALA A 90 -6.76 9.27 -12.66
N LEU A 91 -6.97 9.52 -11.37
CA LEU A 91 -7.56 8.56 -10.45
C LEU A 91 -9.02 8.23 -10.80
N PRO A 92 -9.41 6.94 -10.84
CA PRO A 92 -10.76 6.49 -11.17
C PRO A 92 -11.70 6.48 -9.95
N TYR A 93 -11.49 7.39 -8.99
CA TYR A 93 -12.23 7.47 -7.73
C TYR A 93 -12.99 8.80 -7.65
N PRO A 94 -14.15 8.83 -6.96
CA PRO A 94 -14.98 10.04 -6.84
C PRO A 94 -14.32 11.17 -6.05
#